data_AF-A0A7K1TAG9-F1
#
_entry.id   AF-A0A7K1TAG9-F1
#
_cell.length_a   1.000
_cell.length_b   1.000
_cell.length_c   1.000
_cell.angle_alpha   90.00
_cell.angle_beta   90.00
_cell.angle_gamma   90.00
#
_symmetry.space_group_name_H-M   'P 1'
#
loop_
_entity.id
_entity.type
_entity.pdbx_description
1 polymer ?
#
loop_
_entity_poly.entity_id
_entity_poly.type
_entity_poly.pdbx_seq_one_letter_code
_entity_poly.pdbx_strand_id
1 'polypeptide(L)'
;MKYILVVLAGVSLGLLGSCSAPCNGHIESKVLYFKQAPQGQLVYANVVNDPSLGSQQTLMRDDKEYGTFPHVIIINDPQMKFKGQRTVCFDEFTKQPLPVDIDLREKDIPRIAITK
;
A
#
# COMPACT_ATOMS: atom_id res chain seq x y z
N MET A 1 -40.56 -34.17 -30.97
CA MET A 1 -39.26 -33.91 -31.62
C MET A 1 -39.23 -32.44 -32.00
N LYS A 2 -38.48 -31.61 -31.28
CA LYS A 2 -38.45 -30.15 -31.47
C LYS A 2 -36.99 -29.71 -31.45
N TYR A 3 -36.64 -28.96 -32.47
CA TYR A 3 -35.29 -28.73 -32.95
C TYR A 3 -34.42 -27.93 -31.98
N ILE A 4 -33.14 -28.32 -31.99
CA ILE A 4 -31.98 -27.69 -31.36
C ILE A 4 -31.87 -26.22 -31.78
N LEU A 5 -31.60 -25.33 -30.81
CA LEU A 5 -31.02 -24.02 -31.08
C LEU A 5 -29.81 -23.81 -30.17
N VAL A 6 -28.63 -24.08 -30.73
CA VAL A 6 -27.33 -23.65 -30.23
C VAL A 6 -27.20 -22.17 -30.56
N VAL A 7 -26.93 -21.33 -29.56
CA VAL A 7 -26.38 -19.98 -29.78
C VAL A 7 -25.12 -19.84 -28.94
N LEU A 8 -23.98 -20.04 -29.61
CA LEU A 8 -22.70 -19.43 -29.26
C LEU A 8 -22.82 -17.91 -29.44
N ALA A 9 -22.53 -17.14 -28.39
CA ALA A 9 -21.99 -15.78 -28.47
C ALA A 9 -21.70 -15.35 -27.03
N GLY A 10 -20.46 -15.38 -26.59
CA GLY A 10 -19.66 -14.16 -26.66
C GLY A 10 -19.02 -13.96 -25.29
N VAL A 11 -17.87 -14.59 -25.10
CA VAL A 11 -16.98 -14.40 -23.97
C VAL A 11 -16.47 -12.96 -24.02
N SER A 12 -17.16 -12.05 -23.34
CA SER A 12 -16.62 -10.73 -23.02
C SER A 12 -15.80 -10.87 -21.73
N LEU A 13 -14.62 -11.48 -21.85
CA LEU A 13 -13.59 -11.39 -20.81
C LEU A 13 -13.18 -9.91 -20.73
N GLY A 14 -13.87 -9.16 -19.88
CA GLY A 14 -13.45 -7.85 -19.46
C GLY A 14 -12.14 -8.01 -18.72
N LEU A 15 -11.03 -7.93 -19.45
CA LEU A 15 -9.74 -7.58 -18.90
C LEU A 15 -9.89 -6.17 -18.32
N LEU A 16 -10.33 -6.10 -17.06
CA LEU A 16 -10.06 -4.97 -16.18
C LEU A 16 -8.54 -4.99 -15.95
N GLY A 17 -7.80 -4.60 -16.99
CA GLY A 17 -6.44 -4.14 -16.85
C GLY A 17 -6.51 -3.03 -15.81
N SER A 18 -6.09 -3.36 -14.61
CA SER A 18 -5.84 -2.37 -13.58
C SER A 18 -4.73 -1.49 -14.15
N CYS A 19 -5.11 -0.43 -14.85
CA CYS A 19 -4.22 0.68 -15.15
C CYS A 19 -3.88 1.28 -13.79
N SER A 20 -2.89 0.70 -13.12
CA SER A 20 -2.16 1.42 -12.08
C SER A 20 -1.70 2.70 -12.74
N ALA A 21 -2.11 3.85 -12.19
CA ALA A 21 -1.59 5.13 -12.63
C ALA A 21 -0.05 5.04 -12.71
N PRO A 22 0.58 5.62 -13.74
CA PRO A 22 2.04 5.61 -13.84
C PRO A 22 2.61 6.18 -12.54
N CYS A 23 3.46 5.38 -11.90
CA CYS A 23 4.06 5.70 -10.62
C CYS A 23 5.19 6.69 -10.87
N ASN A 24 4.87 7.98 -10.73
CA ASN A 24 5.78 9.08 -11.07
C ASN A 24 6.41 9.63 -9.78
N GLY A 25 7.54 9.05 -9.37
CA GLY A 25 8.36 9.51 -8.26
C GLY A 25 9.66 8.71 -8.20
N HIS A 26 10.72 9.30 -7.66
CA HIS A 26 12.04 8.69 -7.57
C HIS A 26 12.11 7.62 -6.48
N ILE A 27 11.22 7.68 -5.49
CA ILE A 27 11.10 6.65 -4.46
C ILE A 27 9.88 5.80 -4.80
N GLU A 28 10.11 4.51 -5.04
CA GLU A 28 9.06 3.53 -5.30
C GLU A 28 8.83 2.69 -4.05
N SER A 29 7.56 2.53 -3.67
CA SER A 29 7.17 1.67 -2.56
C SER A 29 6.00 0.77 -2.93
N LYS A 30 6.07 -0.49 -2.50
CA LYS A 30 4.96 -1.44 -2.61
C LYS A 30 4.09 -1.36 -1.38
N VAL A 31 2.78 -1.15 -1.57
CA VAL A 31 1.82 -1.14 -0.48
C VAL A 31 1.64 -2.55 0.05
N LEU A 32 1.82 -2.72 1.36
CA LEU A 32 1.64 -3.97 2.08
C LEU A 32 0.18 -4.08 2.55
N TYR A 33 -0.27 -3.09 3.32
CA TYR A 33 -1.66 -2.96 3.73
C TYR A 33 -1.97 -1.55 4.21
N PHE A 34 -3.26 -1.30 4.37
CA PHE A 34 -3.78 -0.06 4.93
C PHE A 34 -4.34 -0.30 6.33
N LYS A 35 -4.13 0.64 7.24
CA LYS A 35 -4.70 0.63 8.60
C LYS A 35 -5.48 1.92 8.81
N GLN A 36 -6.73 1.81 9.27
CA GLN A 36 -7.53 2.98 9.59
C GLN A 36 -6.97 3.67 10.84
N ALA A 37 -6.88 4.99 10.83
CA ALA A 37 -6.45 5.81 11.95
C ALA A 37 -7.45 6.95 12.21
N PRO A 38 -7.44 7.58 13.40
CA PRO A 38 -8.37 8.68 13.70
C PRO A 38 -8.27 9.84 12.71
N GLN A 39 -7.07 10.14 12.21
CA GLN A 39 -6.81 11.23 11.27
C GLN A 39 -6.84 10.81 9.80
N GLY A 40 -7.36 9.61 9.48
CA GLY A 40 -7.48 9.11 8.10
C GLY A 40 -6.95 7.69 7.97
N GLN A 41 -5.94 7.49 7.13
CA GLN A 41 -5.38 6.17 6.86
C GLN A 41 -3.86 6.16 7.00
N LEU A 42 -3.32 5.05 7.48
CA LEU A 42 -1.90 4.75 7.44
C LEU A 42 -1.67 3.73 6.31
N VAL A 43 -0.63 3.98 5.52
CA VAL A 43 -0.17 3.07 4.48
C VAL A 43 1.12 2.43 4.94
N TYR A 44 1.10 1.11 5.13
CA TYR A 44 2.31 0.34 5.38
C TYR A 44 2.87 -0.03 4.02
N ALA A 45 4.10 0.40 3.75
CA ALA A 45 4.72 0.20 2.46
C ALA A 45 6.16 -0.29 2.62
N ASN A 46 6.59 -1.14 1.70
CA ASN A 46 7.99 -1.55 1.58
C ASN A 46 8.64 -0.73 0.46
N VAL A 47 9.65 0.06 0.81
CA VAL A 47 10.44 0.82 -0.15
C VAL A 47 11.28 -0.14 -1.00
N VAL A 48 11.26 0.05 -2.31
CA VAL A 48 11.85 -0.87 -3.29
C VAL A 48 13.26 -0.44 -3.68
N ASN A 49 13.50 0.87 -3.83
CA ASN A 49 14.70 1.40 -4.47
C ASN A 49 15.52 2.37 -3.59
N ASP A 50 15.07 2.68 -2.36
CA ASP A 50 15.86 3.38 -1.34
C ASP A 50 15.81 2.63 0.00
N PRO A 51 16.78 1.73 0.26
CA PRO A 51 16.78 0.90 1.47
C PRO A 51 17.01 1.71 2.75
N SER A 52 17.55 2.92 2.66
CA SER A 52 17.90 3.76 3.82
C SER A 52 16.66 4.40 4.48
N LEU A 53 15.55 4.45 3.75
CA LEU A 53 14.33 5.11 4.19
C LEU A 53 13.47 4.26 5.14
N GLY A 54 13.60 2.93 5.06
CA GLY A 54 12.80 1.99 5.85
C GLY A 54 13.62 1.19 6.85
N SER A 55 12.92 0.42 7.69
CA SER A 55 13.54 -0.56 8.59
C SER A 55 12.99 -1.95 8.33
N GLN A 56 13.80 -2.98 8.62
CA GLN A 56 13.33 -4.36 8.52
C GLN A 56 12.30 -4.63 9.62
N GLN A 57 11.14 -5.15 9.24
CA GLN A 57 10.04 -5.40 10.18
C GLN A 57 9.28 -6.68 9.85
N THR A 58 8.95 -7.42 10.90
CA THR A 58 7.94 -8.47 10.87
C THR A 58 6.60 -7.86 11.22
N LEU A 59 5.72 -7.73 10.24
CA LEU A 59 4.41 -7.11 10.42
C LEU A 59 3.38 -8.14 10.91
N MET A 60 2.55 -7.71 11.84
CA MET A 60 1.43 -8.49 12.37
C MET A 60 0.12 -7.90 11.87
N ARG A 61 -0.82 -8.76 11.46
CA ARG A 61 -2.17 -8.38 11.08
C ARG A 61 -3.16 -9.36 11.69
N ASP A 62 -4.16 -8.83 12.40
CA ASP A 62 -5.18 -9.63 13.09
C ASP A 62 -4.55 -10.75 13.96
N ASP A 63 -3.54 -10.36 14.74
CA ASP A 63 -2.72 -11.21 15.62
C ASP A 63 -1.96 -12.37 14.94
N LYS A 64 -1.82 -12.31 13.62
CA LYS A 64 -1.03 -13.27 12.83
C LYS A 64 0.14 -12.59 12.15
N GLU A 65 1.23 -13.32 11.98
CA GLU A 65 2.34 -12.85 11.16
C GLU A 65 1.84 -12.66 9.72
N TYR A 66 2.00 -11.44 9.22
CA TYR A 66 1.70 -11.10 7.84
C TYR A 66 2.91 -11.32 6.92
N GLY A 67 4.11 -11.01 7.44
CA GLY A 67 5.37 -11.28 6.77
C GLY A 67 6.50 -10.37 7.26
N THR A 68 7.72 -10.70 6.86
CA THR A 68 8.92 -9.90 7.15
C THR A 68 9.36 -9.16 5.88
N PHE A 69 9.55 -7.85 6.00
CA PHE A 69 9.88 -6.97 4.88
C PHE A 69 11.12 -6.12 5.22
N PRO A 70 12.02 -5.90 4.26
CA PRO A 70 13.34 -5.30 4.55
C PRO A 70 13.32 -3.79 4.78
N HIS A 71 12.40 -3.04 4.17
CA HIS A 71 12.42 -1.57 4.16
C HIS A 71 11.03 -1.00 4.39
N VAL A 72 10.46 -1.26 5.56
CA VAL A 72 9.10 -0.81 5.90
C VAL A 72 9.10 0.65 6.34
N ILE A 73 8.11 1.38 5.84
CA ILE A 73 7.71 2.72 6.29
C ILE A 73 6.20 2.78 6.53
N ILE A 74 5.79 3.75 7.34
CA ILE A 74 4.38 4.13 7.51
C ILE A 74 4.17 5.51 6.90
N ILE A 75 3.33 5.60 5.88
CA ILE A 75 2.90 6.86 5.29
C ILE A 75 1.60 7.30 5.95
N ASN A 76 1.58 8.53 6.48
CA ASN A 76 0.36 9.16 6.95
C ASN A 76 -0.42 9.72 5.76
N ASP A 77 -1.59 9.17 5.48
CA ASP A 77 -2.48 9.54 4.38
C ASP A 77 -3.84 10.03 4.91
N PRO A 78 -3.91 11.26 5.45
CA PRO A 78 -5.12 11.78 6.05
C PRO A 78 -6.27 11.98 5.05
N GLN A 79 -5.93 12.11 3.76
CA GLN A 79 -6.89 12.35 2.69
C GLN A 79 -7.24 11.07 1.91
N MET A 80 -6.74 9.90 2.34
CA MET A 80 -6.96 8.59 1.70
C MET A 80 -6.60 8.58 0.20
N LYS A 81 -5.60 9.36 -0.22
CA LYS A 81 -5.16 9.48 -1.61
C LYS A 81 -4.68 8.14 -2.18
N PHE A 82 -4.09 7.30 -1.34
CA PHE A 82 -3.47 6.04 -1.75
C PHE A 82 -4.41 4.84 -1.59
N LYS A 83 -5.64 5.04 -1.14
CA LYS A 83 -6.58 3.96 -0.87
C LYS A 83 -6.77 3.05 -2.09
N GLY A 84 -6.49 1.76 -1.91
CA GLY A 84 -6.62 0.75 -2.97
C GLY A 84 -5.46 0.71 -3.97
N GLN A 85 -4.46 1.58 -3.83
CA GLN A 85 -3.25 1.52 -4.64
C GLN A 85 -2.34 0.35 -4.18
N ARG A 86 -1.63 -0.25 -5.13
CA ARG A 86 -0.64 -1.31 -4.86
C ARG A 86 0.79 -0.78 -4.75
N THR A 87 1.02 0.42 -5.28
CA THR A 87 2.31 1.09 -5.32
C THR A 87 2.08 2.54 -4.96
N VAL A 88 3.01 3.13 -4.21
CA VAL A 88 3.06 4.56 -3.95
C VAL A 88 4.44 5.05 -4.39
N CYS A 89 4.47 6.03 -5.29
CA CYS A 89 5.69 6.75 -5.65
C CYS A 89 5.63 8.17 -5.14
N PHE A 90 6.76 8.69 -4.70
CA PHE A 90 6.89 10.03 -4.17
C PHE A 90 8.32 10.55 -4.33
N ASP A 91 8.47 11.86 -4.25
CA ASP A 91 9.76 12.54 -4.30
C ASP A 91 10.06 13.21 -2.96
N GLU A 92 9.08 13.93 -2.45
CA GLU A 92 9.26 14.81 -1.30
C GLU A 92 8.40 14.31 -0.14
N PHE A 93 9.02 14.21 1.03
CA PHE A 93 8.36 13.79 2.25
C PHE A 93 8.98 14.46 3.47
N THR A 94 8.22 14.47 4.55
CA THR A 94 8.70 14.91 5.86
C THR A 94 8.62 13.76 6.85
N LYS A 95 9.67 13.57 7.66
CA LYS A 95 9.63 12.64 8.78
C LYS A 95 8.65 13.14 9.83
N GLN A 96 7.77 12.27 10.27
CA GLN A 96 6.77 12.56 11.27
C GLN A 96 7.26 12.08 12.64
N PRO A 97 6.96 12.82 13.72
CA PRO A 97 7.23 12.34 15.06
C PRO A 97 6.43 11.06 15.34
N LEU A 98 6.94 10.24 16.27
CA LEU A 98 6.19 9.08 16.76
C LEU A 98 4.99 9.56 17.61
N PRO A 99 3.79 8.96 17.45
CA PRO A 99 2.66 9.20 18.35
C PRO A 99 2.99 8.80 19.79
N VAL A 100 2.36 9.47 20.75
CA VAL A 100 2.54 9.20 22.18
C VAL A 100 2.00 7.81 22.56
N ASP A 101 0.98 7.33 21.85
CA ASP A 101 0.27 6.08 22.04
C ASP A 101 0.66 4.99 21.01
N ILE A 102 1.89 5.06 20.48
CA ILE A 102 2.35 4.15 19.45
C ILE A 102 2.41 2.69 19.94
N ASP A 103 2.02 1.75 19.05
CA ASP A 103 2.29 0.33 19.25
C ASP A 103 3.80 0.11 19.31
N LEU A 104 4.30 -0.51 20.38
CA LEU A 104 5.74 -0.75 20.56
C LEU A 104 6.36 -1.60 19.44
N ARG A 105 5.54 -2.38 18.71
CA ARG A 105 5.97 -3.14 17.52
C ARG A 105 6.21 -2.23 16.31
N GLU A 106 5.63 -1.04 16.30
CA GLU A 106 5.72 -0.07 15.21
C GLU A 106 6.71 1.07 15.51
N LYS A 107 7.28 1.13 16.71
CA LYS A 107 8.14 2.24 17.17
C LYS A 107 9.39 2.46 16.30
N ASP A 108 9.91 1.38 15.71
CA ASP A 108 11.13 1.39 14.91
C ASP A 108 10.84 1.59 13.41
N ILE A 109 9.56 1.79 13.04
CA ILE A 109 9.13 2.00 11.66
C ILE A 109 9.12 3.50 11.38
N PRO A 110 9.92 3.99 10.42
CA PRO A 110 9.89 5.39 10.03
C PRO A 110 8.50 5.82 9.57
N ARG A 111 8.00 6.93 10.13
CA ARG A 111 6.72 7.53 9.76
C ARG A 111 6.97 8.76 8.92
N ILE A 112 6.28 8.89 7.79
CA ILE A 112 6.44 10.01 6.86
C ILE A 112 5.09 10.58 6.44
N ALA A 113 5.09 11.84 6.01
CA ALA A 113 4.01 12.45 5.25
C ALA A 113 4.56 12.89 3.89
N ILE A 114 3.95 12.38 2.81
CA ILE A 114 4.33 12.75 1.44
C ILE A 114 3.81 14.16 1.17
N THR A 115 4.71 15.03 0.70
CA THR A 115 4.41 16.42 0.35
C THR A 115 4.30 16.63 -1.15
N LYS A 116 4.90 15.75 -1.95
CA LYS A 116 4.83 15.78 -3.42
C LYS A 116 5.08 14.41 -4.03
#